data_AF-A0AA97FE75-F1
#
_entry.id   AF-A0AA97FE75-F1
#
_cell.length_a   1.000
_cell.length_b   1.000
_cell.length_c   1.000
_cell.angle_alpha   90.00
_cell.angle_beta   90.00
_cell.angle_gamma   90.00
#
_symmetry.space_group_name_H-M   'P 1'
#
loop_
_entity.id
_entity.type
_entity.pdbx_description
1 polymer ?
#
loop_
_entity_poly.entity_id
_entity_poly.type
_entity_poly.pdbx_seq_one_letter_code
_entity_poly.pdbx_strand_id
1 'polypeptide(L)'
;MAQVEALQKMSETRAKYLKQANARMKDIRGMESDIRRRMTNAPVSVQNELDNWFVNLESYMSQAGVEIEMVEHSTEDEWAKMRQRVDSALGEAERELEMGYEILERPGSAKTRR
;
A
#
# COMPACT_ATOMS: atom_id res chain seq x y z
N MET A 1 21.90 -25.37 20.86
CA MET A 1 20.69 -24.91 21.58
C MET A 1 20.40 -23.44 21.28
N ALA A 2 21.25 -22.48 21.70
CA ALA A 2 21.02 -21.04 21.49
C ALA A 2 20.83 -20.59 20.02
N GLN A 3 21.58 -21.17 19.07
CA GLN A 3 21.49 -20.80 17.65
C GLN A 3 20.17 -21.25 17.00
N VAL A 4 19.63 -22.41 17.41
CA VAL A 4 18.35 -22.94 16.90
C VAL A 4 17.17 -22.12 17.42
N GLU A 5 17.21 -21.69 18.69
CA GLU A 5 16.20 -20.81 19.27
C GLU A 5 16.20 -19.42 18.63
N ALA A 6 17.36 -18.88 18.26
CA ALA A 6 17.47 -17.59 17.59
C ALA A 6 16.85 -17.63 16.18
N LEU A 7 17.14 -18.68 15.39
CA LEU A 7 16.56 -18.91 14.07
C LEU A 7 15.03 -19.07 14.15
N GLN A 8 14.52 -19.81 15.15
CA GLN A 8 13.08 -19.95 15.36
C GLN A 8 12.40 -18.62 15.65
N LYS A 9 12.94 -17.82 16.59
CA LYS A 9 12.40 -16.49 16.93
C LYS A 9 12.44 -15.50 15.76
N MET A 10 13.50 -15.55 14.94
CA MET A 10 13.61 -14.72 13.74
C MET A 10 12.55 -15.10 12.70
N SER A 11 12.33 -16.40 12.47
CA SER A 11 11.29 -16.86 11.53
C SER A 11 9.87 -16.46 11.99
N GLU A 12 9.58 -16.52 13.30
CA GLU A 12 8.33 -16.01 13.86
C GLU A 12 8.17 -14.50 13.70
N THR A 13 9.27 -13.76 13.87
CA THR A 13 9.28 -12.30 13.69
C THR A 13 8.99 -11.92 12.24
N ARG A 14 9.61 -12.62 11.27
CA ARG A 14 9.34 -12.43 9.85
C ARG A 14 7.90 -12.79 9.50
N ALA A 15 7.38 -13.91 10.01
CA ALA A 15 6.00 -14.31 9.77
C ALA A 15 4.99 -13.28 10.30
N LYS A 16 5.22 -12.74 11.51
CA LYS A 16 4.42 -11.64 12.07
C LYS A 16 4.47 -10.40 11.20
N TYR A 17 5.65 -10.04 10.70
CA TYR A 17 5.79 -8.91 9.79
C TYR A 17 5.06 -9.12 8.47
N LEU A 18 5.25 -10.26 7.81
CA LEU A 18 4.56 -10.57 6.55
C LEU A 18 3.04 -10.47 6.72
N LYS A 19 2.51 -10.94 7.86
CA LYS A 19 1.10 -10.78 8.18
C LYS A 19 0.68 -9.30 8.29
N GLN A 20 1.50 -8.45 8.92
CA GLN A 20 1.24 -7.02 9.03
C GLN A 20 1.34 -6.31 7.67
N ALA A 21 2.37 -6.59 6.88
CA ALA A 21 2.57 -6.01 5.55
C ALA A 21 1.41 -6.38 4.60
N ASN A 22 0.99 -7.65 4.62
CA ASN A 22 -0.17 -8.11 3.85
C ASN A 22 -1.49 -7.46 4.32
N ALA A 23 -1.66 -7.24 5.64
CA ALA A 23 -2.81 -6.51 6.15
C ALA A 23 -2.83 -5.06 5.67
N ARG A 24 -1.69 -4.36 5.73
CA ARG A 24 -1.55 -2.99 5.19
C ARG A 24 -1.87 -2.94 3.70
N MET A 25 -1.31 -3.86 2.90
CA MET A 25 -1.62 -3.97 1.47
C MET A 25 -3.13 -4.18 1.21
N LYS A 26 -3.78 -4.99 2.04
CA LYS A 26 -5.24 -5.18 1.95
C LYS A 26 -6.01 -3.91 2.28
N ASP A 27 -5.59 -3.16 3.31
CA ASP A 27 -6.23 -1.90 3.69
C ASP A 27 -6.05 -0.85 2.59
N ILE A 28 -4.84 -0.75 2.00
CA ILE A 28 -4.54 0.10 0.85
C ILE A 28 -5.50 -0.20 -0.32
N ARG A 29 -5.66 -1.47 -0.71
CA ARG A 29 -6.63 -1.89 -1.74
C ARG A 29 -8.07 -1.54 -1.37
N GLY A 30 -8.40 -1.62 -0.08
CA GLY A 30 -9.72 -1.20 0.42
C GLY A 30 -9.96 0.30 0.23
N MET A 31 -8.98 1.13 0.55
CA MET A 31 -9.03 2.58 0.35
C MET A 31 -9.06 2.95 -1.12
N GLU A 32 -8.23 2.32 -1.96
CA GLU A 32 -8.26 2.47 -3.41
C GLU A 32 -9.66 2.19 -3.98
N SER A 33 -10.30 1.10 -3.53
CA SER A 33 -11.65 0.72 -3.95
C SER A 33 -12.69 1.75 -3.50
N ASP A 34 -12.57 2.32 -2.29
CA ASP A 34 -13.45 3.40 -1.83
C ASP A 34 -13.29 4.65 -2.69
N ILE A 35 -12.06 5.05 -3.01
CA ILE A 35 -11.77 6.20 -3.86
C ILE A 35 -12.36 5.98 -5.25
N ARG A 36 -12.16 4.82 -5.88
CA ARG A 36 -12.77 4.47 -7.17
C ARG A 36 -14.29 4.55 -7.13
N ARG A 37 -14.90 4.06 -6.05
CA ARG A 37 -16.36 4.14 -5.85
C ARG A 37 -16.83 5.59 -5.74
N ARG A 38 -16.16 6.42 -4.94
CA ARG A 38 -16.50 7.85 -4.75
C ARG A 38 -16.28 8.66 -6.04
N MET A 39 -15.21 8.35 -6.79
CA MET A 39 -14.87 8.98 -8.06
C MET A 39 -16.01 8.95 -9.08
N THR A 40 -16.81 7.86 -9.11
CA THR A 40 -17.96 7.75 -10.03
C THR A 40 -18.98 8.89 -9.90
N ASN A 41 -19.05 9.53 -8.73
CA ASN A 41 -19.95 10.65 -8.45
C ASN A 41 -19.27 12.03 -8.58
N ALA A 42 -17.96 12.07 -8.84
CA ALA A 42 -17.19 13.30 -8.99
C ALA A 42 -17.35 13.91 -10.40
N PRO A 43 -17.08 15.21 -10.60
CA PRO A 43 -16.95 15.82 -11.91
C PRO A 43 -15.86 15.17 -12.76
N VAL A 44 -16.02 15.23 -14.08
CA VAL A 44 -15.07 14.64 -15.05
C VAL A 44 -13.64 15.16 -14.84
N SER A 45 -13.45 16.42 -14.47
CA SER A 45 -12.13 16.98 -14.17
C SER A 45 -11.44 16.27 -13.00
N VAL A 46 -12.20 15.93 -11.95
CA VAL A 46 -11.70 15.20 -10.78
C VAL A 46 -11.48 13.73 -11.12
N GLN A 47 -12.34 13.13 -11.94
CA GLN A 47 -12.13 11.77 -12.44
C GLN A 47 -10.82 11.66 -13.22
N ASN A 48 -10.55 12.60 -14.14
CA ASN A 48 -9.30 12.62 -14.90
C ASN A 48 -8.06 12.81 -14.01
N GLU A 49 -8.17 13.62 -12.95
CA GLU A 49 -7.08 13.79 -11.99
C GLU A 49 -6.82 12.50 -11.20
N LEU A 50 -7.88 11.85 -10.72
CA LEU A 50 -7.80 10.58 -10.02
C LEU A 50 -7.30 9.44 -10.90
N ASP A 51 -7.69 9.38 -12.17
CA ASP A 51 -7.18 8.37 -13.11
C ASP A 51 -5.66 8.47 -13.29
N ASN A 52 -5.12 9.69 -13.39
CA ASN A 52 -3.66 9.89 -13.42
C ASN A 52 -3.00 9.52 -12.09
N TRP A 53 -3.65 9.85 -10.97
CA TRP A 53 -3.16 9.51 -9.64
C TRP A 53 -3.14 8.00 -9.40
N PHE A 54 -4.14 7.24 -9.88
CA PHE A 54 -4.18 5.78 -9.77
C PHE A 54 -2.96 5.12 -10.43
N VAL A 55 -2.44 5.66 -11.52
CA VAL A 55 -1.21 5.13 -12.17
C VAL A 55 -0.02 5.16 -11.20
N ASN A 56 0.13 6.25 -10.43
CA ASN A 56 1.20 6.36 -9.44
C ASN A 56 0.97 5.39 -8.28
N LEU A 57 -0.25 5.34 -7.75
CA LEU A 57 -0.60 4.42 -6.67
C LEU A 57 -0.36 2.96 -7.06
N GLU A 58 -0.78 2.55 -8.26
CA GLU A 58 -0.58 1.19 -8.78
C GLU A 58 0.90 0.81 -8.88
N SER A 59 1.76 1.78 -9.23
CA SER A 59 3.21 1.59 -9.23
C SER A 59 3.75 1.25 -7.84
N TYR A 60 3.39 2.04 -6.82
CA TYR A 60 3.82 1.80 -5.44
C TYR A 60 3.25 0.50 -4.87
N MET A 61 1.98 0.20 -5.14
CA MET A 61 1.34 -1.04 -4.71
C MET A 61 1.99 -2.27 -5.38
N SER A 62 2.35 -2.17 -6.65
CA SER A 62 3.06 -3.24 -7.37
C SER A 62 4.44 -3.46 -6.76
N GLN A 63 5.19 -2.39 -6.50
CA GLN A 63 6.50 -2.47 -5.86
C GLN A 63 6.41 -3.10 -4.46
N ALA A 64 5.46 -2.66 -3.63
CA ALA A 64 5.25 -3.23 -2.31
C ALA A 64 4.83 -4.70 -2.37
N GLY A 65 4.00 -5.09 -3.34
CA GLY A 65 3.61 -6.49 -3.55
C GLY A 65 4.81 -7.38 -3.86
N VAL A 66 5.63 -6.99 -4.83
CA VAL A 66 6.85 -7.73 -5.20
C VAL A 66 7.80 -7.85 -4.01
N GLU A 67 8.06 -6.75 -3.28
CA GLU A 67 8.96 -6.77 -2.14
C GLU A 67 8.43 -7.66 -0.99
N ILE A 68 7.12 -7.71 -0.76
CA ILE A 68 6.50 -8.62 0.22
C ILE A 68 6.70 -10.08 -0.18
N GLU A 69 6.48 -10.43 -1.44
CA GLU A 69 6.72 -11.79 -1.96
C GLU A 69 8.20 -12.18 -1.84
N MET A 70 9.12 -11.24 -2.09
CA MET A 70 10.54 -11.49 -1.91
C MET A 70 10.90 -11.75 -0.44
N VAL A 71 10.29 -11.04 0.51
CA VAL A 71 10.47 -11.31 1.95
C VAL A 71 10.03 -12.73 2.31
N GLU A 72 8.97 -13.24 1.69
CA GLU A 72 8.48 -14.60 1.94
C GLU A 72 9.50 -15.68 1.55
N HIS A 73 10.41 -15.39 0.63
CA HIS A 73 11.43 -16.32 0.15
C HIS A 73 12.87 -15.92 0.50
N SER A 74 13.05 -14.82 1.25
CA SER A 74 14.38 -14.29 1.55
C SER A 74 15.14 -15.17 2.56
N THR A 75 16.47 -15.09 2.53
CA THR A 75 17.31 -15.52 3.66
C THR A 75 17.20 -14.54 4.84
N GLU A 76 17.79 -14.88 5.99
CA GLU A 76 17.78 -14.02 7.18
C GLU A 76 18.54 -12.70 6.97
N ASP A 77 19.66 -12.72 6.26
CA ASP A 77 20.46 -11.52 6.00
C ASP A 77 19.79 -10.57 5.01
N GLU A 78 19.00 -11.13 4.09
CA GLU A 78 18.23 -10.37 3.10
C GLU A 78 16.98 -9.73 3.73
N TRP A 79 16.37 -10.43 4.68
CA TRP A 79 15.14 -10.01 5.37
C TRP A 79 15.27 -8.60 5.96
N ALA A 80 16.38 -8.29 6.65
CA ALA A 80 16.56 -6.98 7.29
C ALA A 80 16.55 -5.81 6.29
N LYS A 81 17.12 -6.01 5.10
CA LYS A 81 17.14 -5.00 4.03
C LYS A 81 15.79 -4.89 3.33
N MET A 82 15.16 -6.03 3.07
CA MET A 82 13.87 -6.08 2.39
C MET A 82 12.76 -5.45 3.22
N ARG A 83 12.76 -5.66 4.54
CA ARG A 83 11.82 -5.03 5.47
C ARG A 83 11.74 -3.53 5.27
N GLN A 84 12.90 -2.85 5.22
CA GLN A 84 12.94 -1.41 5.03
C GLN A 84 12.33 -0.99 3.70
N ARG A 85 12.55 -1.76 2.63
CA ARG A 85 11.99 -1.47 1.30
C ARG A 85 10.47 -1.66 1.26
N VAL A 86 9.98 -2.75 1.83
CA VAL A 86 8.53 -3.00 1.97
C VAL A 86 7.88 -1.89 2.78
N ASP A 87 8.46 -1.52 3.93
CA ASP A 87 7.92 -0.47 4.79
C ASP A 87 7.87 0.89 4.07
N SER A 88 8.91 1.23 3.31
CA SER A 88 8.93 2.44 2.49
C SER A 88 7.87 2.40 1.39
N ALA A 89 7.78 1.33 0.61
CA ALA A 89 6.83 1.23 -0.50
C ALA A 89 5.36 1.27 -0.03
N LEU A 90 5.05 0.58 1.08
CA LEU A 90 3.74 0.66 1.72
C LEU A 90 3.46 2.07 2.25
N GLY A 91 4.47 2.72 2.84
CA GLY A 91 4.35 4.09 3.34
C GLY A 91 4.10 5.12 2.23
N GLU A 92 4.73 4.95 1.05
CA GLU A 92 4.43 5.79 -0.12
C GLU A 92 3.00 5.55 -0.62
N ALA A 93 2.57 4.30 -0.74
CA ALA A 93 1.20 3.99 -1.16
C ALA A 93 0.15 4.56 -0.18
N GLU A 94 0.41 4.51 1.14
CA GLU A 94 -0.45 5.13 2.15
C GLU A 94 -0.50 6.66 2.01
N ARG A 95 0.65 7.32 1.79
CA ARG A 95 0.70 8.77 1.51
C ARG A 95 -0.05 9.15 0.23
N GLU A 96 0.10 8.35 -0.82
CA GLU A 96 -0.64 8.56 -2.07
C GLU A 96 -2.15 8.48 -1.84
N LEU A 97 -2.63 7.55 -1.00
CA LEU A 97 -4.05 7.44 -0.65
C LEU A 97 -4.58 8.69 0.05
N GLU A 98 -3.79 9.33 0.91
CA GLU A 98 -4.15 10.62 1.51
C GLU A 98 -4.39 11.68 0.42
N MET A 99 -3.51 11.77 -0.57
CA MET A 99 -3.69 12.68 -1.71
C MET A 99 -4.91 12.32 -2.57
N GLY A 100 -5.19 11.04 -2.78
CA GLY A 100 -6.40 10.58 -3.48
C GLY A 100 -7.68 11.03 -2.78
N TYR A 101 -7.73 10.96 -1.45
CA TYR A 101 -8.84 11.50 -0.67
C TYR A 101 -8.90 13.03 -0.70
N GLU A 102 -7.77 13.73 -0.66
CA GLU A 102 -7.74 15.19 -0.81
C GLU A 102 -8.34 15.61 -2.17
N ILE A 103 -7.98 14.94 -3.27
CA ILE A 103 -8.57 15.21 -4.59
C ILE A 103 -10.09 15.04 -4.56
N LEU A 104 -10.59 14.00 -3.90
CA LEU A 104 -12.02 13.76 -3.73
C LEU A 104 -12.73 14.79 -2.84
N GLU A 105 -12.03 15.42 -1.90
CA GLU A 105 -12.61 16.31 -0.89
C GLU A 105 -12.42 17.80 -1.22
N ARG A 106 -11.68 18.11 -2.29
CA ARG A 106 -11.52 19.47 -2.79
C ARG A 106 -12.87 20.15 -3.05
N PRO A 107 -13.04 21.42 -2.64
CA PRO A 107 -14.24 22.18 -2.95
C PRO A 107 -14.55 22.18 -4.45
N GLY A 108 -15.75 21.73 -4.83
CA GLY A 108 -16.14 21.57 -6.24
C GLY A 108 -15.99 20.15 -6.80
N SER A 109 -15.50 19.19 -6.01
CA SER A 109 -15.43 17.77 -6.37
C SER A 109 -16.77 17.03 -6.29
N ALA A 110 -17.83 17.66 -5.78
CA ALA A 110 -19.17 17.11 -5.79
C ALA A 110 -19.88 17.50 -7.09
N LYS A 111 -20.57 16.55 -7.74
CA LYS A 111 -21.52 16.86 -8.82
C LYS A 111 -22.58 17.82 -8.27
N THR A 112 -22.45 19.11 -8.57
CA THR A 112 -23.53 20.07 -8.36
C THR A 112 -24.71 19.58 -9.20
N ARG A 113 -25.71 18.97 -8.56
CA ARG A 113 -26.98 18.65 -9.23
C ARG A 113 -27.61 19.99 -9.62
N ARG A 114 -27.44 20.39 -10.88
CA ARG A 114 -28.29 21.36 -11.55
C ARG A 114 -29.36 20.62 -12.32
#